data_AF-A0A6M9PXW1-F1
#
_entry.id   AF-A0A6M9PXW1-F1
#
_cell.length_a   1.000
_cell.length_b   1.000
_cell.length_c   1.000
_cell.angle_alpha   90.00
_cell.angle_beta   90.00
_cell.angle_gamma   90.00
#
_symmetry.space_group_name_H-M   'P 1'
#
loop_
_entity.id
_entity.type
_entity.pdbx_description
1 polymer ?
#
loop_
_entity_poly.entity_id
_entity_poly.type
_entity_poly.pdbx_seq_one_letter_code
_entity_poly.pdbx_strand_id
1 'polypeptide(L)'
;MMGDNIVFQKITSEILAVSSRASLNGPPLGQQLYESFVSTLHKEFKELKEIESKFVKVFYKNKRNILSIEIQANAIKVTINAKIGSLKDDKKLLRDVSNIGHWGNGDYQIRLQNKTLFKDVLKLVKQIY
;
A
#
# COMPACT_ATOMS: atom_id res chain seq x y z
N MET A 1 27.92 -20.22 -1.61
CA MET A 1 27.20 -18.98 -1.99
C MET A 1 26.29 -19.13 -3.24
N MET A 2 25.93 -20.35 -3.68
CA MET A 2 24.99 -20.57 -4.80
C MET A 2 23.60 -21.06 -4.37
N GLY A 3 23.45 -21.64 -3.17
CA GLY A 3 22.17 -22.19 -2.69
C GLY A 3 21.11 -21.12 -2.42
N ASP A 4 21.49 -20.00 -1.80
CA ASP A 4 20.52 -18.96 -1.39
C ASP A 4 19.87 -18.23 -2.57
N ASN A 5 20.62 -18.05 -3.67
CA ASN A 5 20.09 -17.40 -4.87
C ASN A 5 19.06 -18.30 -5.59
N ILE A 6 19.30 -19.61 -5.64
CA ILE A 6 18.36 -20.57 -6.22
C ILE A 6 17.07 -20.63 -5.38
N VAL A 7 17.20 -20.63 -4.05
CA VAL A 7 16.04 -20.62 -3.14
C VAL A 7 15.23 -19.33 -3.29
N PHE A 8 15.90 -18.17 -3.38
CA PHE A 8 15.22 -16.88 -3.56
C PHE A 8 14.48 -16.78 -4.90
N GLN A 9 15.10 -17.24 -6.00
CA GLN A 9 14.46 -17.28 -7.32
C GLN A 9 13.25 -18.20 -7.34
N LYS A 10 13.33 -19.36 -6.66
CA LYS A 10 12.22 -20.31 -6.54
C LYS A 10 11.06 -19.72 -5.74
N ILE A 11 11.33 -19.11 -4.59
CA ILE A 11 10.29 -18.44 -3.78
C ILE A 11 9.64 -17.30 -4.57
N THR A 12 10.44 -16.51 -5.30
CA THR A 12 9.94 -15.38 -6.10
C THR A 12 9.03 -15.86 -7.23
N SER A 13 9.42 -16.92 -7.93
CA SER A 13 8.63 -17.52 -9.01
C SER A 13 7.35 -18.20 -8.51
N GLU A 14 7.38 -18.85 -7.34
CA GLU A 14 6.19 -19.40 -6.69
C GLU A 14 5.21 -18.30 -6.27
N ILE A 15 5.69 -17.20 -5.68
CA ILE A 15 4.86 -16.04 -5.33
C ILE A 15 4.22 -15.42 -6.58
N LEU A 16 4.98 -15.27 -7.67
CA LEU A 16 4.48 -14.77 -8.96
C LEU A 16 3.43 -15.72 -9.57
N ALA A 17 3.66 -17.03 -9.51
CA ALA A 17 2.74 -18.04 -10.04
C ALA A 17 1.44 -18.14 -9.24
N VAL A 18 1.49 -18.01 -7.92
CA VAL A 18 0.28 -17.92 -7.07
C VAL A 18 -0.49 -16.64 -7.36
N SER A 19 0.21 -15.52 -7.53
CA SER A 19 -0.38 -14.23 -7.89
C SER A 19 -1.06 -14.27 -9.27
N SER A 20 -0.45 -14.94 -10.26
CA SER A 20 -1.03 -15.06 -11.59
C SER A 20 -2.22 -16.01 -11.64
N ARG A 21 -2.18 -17.15 -10.93
CA ARG A 21 -3.31 -18.08 -10.85
C ARG A 21 -4.53 -17.48 -10.17
N ALA A 22 -4.34 -16.67 -9.13
CA ALA A 22 -5.44 -15.93 -8.50
C ALA A 22 -6.13 -14.94 -9.46
N SER A 23 -5.43 -14.48 -10.50
CA SER A 23 -5.91 -13.51 -11.49
C SER A 23 -6.60 -14.14 -12.71
N LEU A 24 -6.48 -15.45 -12.93
CA LEU A 24 -7.03 -16.10 -14.14
C LEU A 24 -8.56 -16.32 -14.09
N ASN A 25 -9.16 -16.33 -12.89
CA ASN A 25 -10.62 -16.51 -12.70
C ASN A 25 -11.22 -15.56 -11.63
N GLY A 26 -10.42 -14.66 -11.06
CA GLY A 26 -10.81 -13.76 -9.98
C GLY A 26 -10.34 -12.32 -10.22
N PRO A 27 -10.73 -11.35 -9.39
CA PRO A 27 -10.30 -9.96 -9.55
C PRO A 27 -8.76 -9.87 -9.53
N PRO A 28 -8.16 -8.92 -10.26
CA PRO A 28 -6.70 -8.73 -10.26
C PRO A 28 -6.14 -8.63 -8.82
N LEU A 29 -4.92 -9.13 -8.59
CA LEU A 29 -4.34 -9.17 -7.24
C LEU A 29 -4.35 -7.79 -6.56
N GLY A 30 -4.09 -6.70 -7.29
CA GLY A 30 -4.16 -5.36 -6.69
C GLY A 30 -5.56 -4.98 -6.20
N GLN A 31 -6.62 -5.41 -6.87
CA GLN A 31 -8.00 -5.22 -6.42
C GLN A 31 -8.25 -6.01 -5.12
N GLN A 32 -7.78 -7.26 -5.03
CA GLN A 32 -7.88 -8.06 -3.80
C GLN A 32 -7.12 -7.44 -2.62
N LEU A 33 -5.93 -6.88 -2.89
CA LEU A 33 -5.12 -6.18 -1.90
C LEU A 33 -5.80 -4.88 -1.44
N TYR A 34 -6.38 -4.13 -2.38
CA TYR A 34 -7.15 -2.93 -2.10
C TYR A 34 -8.28 -3.23 -1.11
N GLU A 35 -9.16 -4.17 -1.45
CA GLU A 35 -10.31 -4.55 -0.61
C GLU A 35 -9.88 -5.02 0.79
N SER A 36 -8.82 -5.83 0.84
CA SER A 36 -8.27 -6.32 2.11
C SER A 36 -7.69 -5.18 2.96
N PHE A 37 -6.99 -4.24 2.34
CA PHE A 37 -6.36 -3.12 3.04
C PHE A 37 -7.41 -2.11 3.52
N VAL A 38 -8.40 -1.77 2.69
CA VAL A 38 -9.51 -0.88 3.05
C VAL A 38 -10.36 -1.47 4.16
N SER A 39 -10.67 -2.77 4.12
CA SER A 39 -11.34 -3.45 5.24
C SER A 39 -10.54 -3.31 6.54
N THR A 40 -9.21 -3.39 6.45
CA THR A 40 -8.33 -3.23 7.61
C THR A 40 -8.29 -1.77 8.11
N LEU A 41 -8.24 -0.80 7.19
CA LEU A 41 -8.31 0.62 7.50
C LEU A 41 -9.59 0.97 8.25
N HIS A 42 -10.77 0.55 7.77
CA HIS A 42 -12.05 0.83 8.46
C HIS A 42 -12.22 0.08 9.79
N LYS A 43 -11.50 -1.03 9.99
CA LYS A 43 -11.44 -1.70 11.29
C LYS A 43 -10.67 -0.86 12.32
N GLU A 44 -9.52 -0.30 11.94
CA GLU A 44 -8.67 0.51 12.83
C GLU A 44 -9.14 1.97 12.95
N PHE A 45 -9.64 2.57 11.86
CA PHE A 45 -9.90 4.00 11.71
C PHE A 45 -11.37 4.27 11.37
N LYS A 46 -12.21 4.37 12.40
CA LYS A 46 -13.68 4.41 12.25
C LYS A 46 -14.24 5.64 11.55
N GLU A 47 -13.52 6.76 11.58
CA GLU A 47 -13.98 8.04 11.01
C GLU A 47 -13.44 8.26 9.59
N LEU A 48 -12.66 7.32 9.08
CA LEU A 48 -12.07 7.40 7.75
C LEU A 48 -13.17 7.26 6.68
N LYS A 49 -13.25 8.22 5.77
CA LYS A 49 -14.19 8.23 4.64
C LYS A 49 -13.44 8.13 3.32
N GLU A 50 -13.89 7.22 2.46
CA GLU A 50 -13.38 7.06 1.09
C GLU A 50 -14.10 8.03 0.15
N ILE A 51 -13.33 8.64 -0.76
CA ILE A 51 -13.83 9.38 -1.91
C ILE A 51 -13.10 8.87 -3.15
N GLU A 52 -13.87 8.58 -4.20
CA GLU A 52 -13.32 8.19 -5.49
C GLU A 52 -12.80 9.41 -6.26
N SER A 53 -11.59 9.27 -6.82
CA SER A 53 -10.99 10.21 -7.77
C SER A 53 -10.57 9.46 -9.04
N LYS A 54 -10.28 10.19 -10.11
CA LYS A 54 -10.00 9.65 -11.45
C LYS A 54 -8.87 8.62 -11.48
N PHE A 55 -7.87 8.75 -10.60
CA PHE A 55 -6.66 7.92 -10.62
C PHE A 55 -6.39 7.18 -9.30
N VAL A 56 -7.00 7.63 -8.21
CA VAL A 56 -6.74 7.11 -6.86
C VAL A 56 -8.01 7.12 -6.02
N LYS A 57 -8.04 6.27 -5.00
CA LYS A 57 -9.04 6.29 -3.93
C LYS A 57 -8.47 7.10 -2.77
N VAL A 58 -9.14 8.17 -2.35
CA VAL A 58 -8.62 9.10 -1.36
C VAL A 58 -9.39 8.95 -0.05
N PHE A 59 -8.67 8.91 1.07
CA PHE A 59 -9.23 8.68 2.38
C PHE A 59 -9.06 9.91 3.27
N TYR A 60 -10.16 10.37 3.85
CA TYR A 60 -10.23 11.57 4.66
C TYR A 60 -10.67 11.25 6.09
N LYS A 61 -10.17 12.04 7.03
CA LYS A 61 -10.77 12.22 8.35
C LYS A 61 -11.18 13.68 8.45
N ASN A 62 -12.47 13.93 8.69
CA ASN A 62 -13.04 15.28 8.60
C ASN A 62 -12.72 15.95 7.25
N LYS A 63 -12.00 17.07 7.25
CA LYS A 63 -11.56 17.79 6.04
C LYS A 63 -10.11 17.52 5.65
N ARG A 64 -9.43 16.60 6.33
CA ARG A 64 -8.01 16.31 6.13
C ARG A 64 -7.83 15.01 5.34
N ASN A 65 -7.09 15.09 4.22
CA ASN A 65 -6.62 13.91 3.50
C ASN A 65 -5.60 13.17 4.40
N ILE A 66 -5.80 11.88 4.61
CA ILE A 66 -4.92 11.03 5.41
C ILE A 66 -4.02 10.19 4.51
N LEU A 67 -4.59 9.55 3.50
CA LEU A 67 -3.85 8.73 2.53
C LEU A 67 -4.63 8.59 1.22
N SER A 68 -3.94 8.19 0.17
CA SER A 68 -4.55 7.77 -1.09
C SER A 68 -3.99 6.44 -1.57
N ILE A 69 -4.80 5.68 -2.30
CA ILE A 69 -4.44 4.38 -2.82
C ILE A 69 -4.61 4.36 -4.34
N GLU A 70 -3.54 4.04 -5.04
CA GLU A 70 -3.53 3.69 -6.47
C GLU A 70 -3.57 2.16 -6.60
N ILE A 71 -4.54 1.63 -7.35
CA ILE A 71 -4.68 0.20 -7.60
C ILE A 71 -3.91 -0.15 -8.89
N GLN A 72 -3.05 -1.17 -8.82
CA GLN A 72 -2.29 -1.69 -9.96
C GLN A 72 -2.68 -3.15 -10.24
N ALA A 73 -2.26 -3.73 -11.36
CA ALA A 73 -2.61 -5.12 -11.69
C ALA A 73 -2.21 -6.14 -10.60
N ASN A 74 -1.05 -5.96 -9.97
CA ASN A 74 -0.46 -6.90 -9.01
C ASN A 74 -0.04 -6.26 -7.67
N ALA A 75 -0.52 -5.05 -7.36
CA ALA A 75 -0.17 -4.34 -6.13
C ALA A 75 -1.16 -3.21 -5.84
N ILE A 76 -1.03 -2.62 -4.66
CA ILE A 76 -1.51 -1.27 -4.38
C ILE A 76 -0.34 -0.37 -4.02
N LYS A 77 -0.44 0.91 -4.38
CA LYS A 77 0.50 1.95 -3.97
C LYS A 77 -0.23 2.89 -3.02
N VAL A 78 0.26 2.98 -1.79
CA VAL A 78 -0.31 3.81 -0.74
C VAL A 78 0.57 5.04 -0.58
N THR A 79 0.00 6.22 -0.79
CA THR A 79 0.63 7.51 -0.48
C THR A 79 0.05 7.99 0.84
N ILE A 80 0.90 8.29 1.83
CA ILE A 80 0.51 8.76 3.16
C ILE A 80 0.72 10.28 3.20
N ASN A 81 -0.32 11.03 3.60
CA ASN A 81 -0.29 12.48 3.63
C ASN A 81 0.46 13.03 4.86
N ALA A 82 1.78 12.85 4.85
CA ALA A 82 2.72 13.39 5.81
C ALA A 82 3.92 14.01 5.07
N LYS A 83 4.62 14.93 5.73
CA LYS A 83 5.83 15.55 5.17
C LYS A 83 7.05 14.67 5.41
N ILE A 84 8.02 14.68 4.51
CA ILE A 84 9.28 13.94 4.71
C ILE A 84 9.94 14.35 6.04
N GLY A 85 10.38 13.36 6.80
CA GLY A 85 10.90 13.51 8.17
C GLY A 85 9.85 13.52 9.28
N SER A 86 8.54 13.56 8.97
CA SER A 86 7.50 13.62 10.01
C SER A 86 7.06 12.25 10.53
N LEU A 87 7.32 11.17 9.81
CA LEU A 87 6.96 9.81 10.23
C LEU A 87 8.14 9.08 10.85
N LYS A 88 7.88 8.38 11.95
CA LYS A 88 8.82 7.40 12.52
C LYS A 88 8.69 6.09 11.75
N ASP A 89 9.50 5.93 10.71
CA ASP A 89 9.61 4.74 9.86
C ASP A 89 10.91 3.97 10.11
N ASP A 90 11.00 3.33 11.28
CA ASP A 90 12.22 2.62 11.73
C ASP A 90 12.63 1.49 10.77
N LYS A 91 11.65 0.92 10.07
CA LYS A 91 11.84 -0.17 9.10
C LYS A 91 12.19 0.33 7.70
N LYS A 92 12.19 1.65 7.46
CA LYS A 92 12.46 2.29 6.16
C LYS A 92 11.61 1.71 5.04
N LEU A 93 10.33 1.48 5.31
CA LEU A 93 9.38 0.91 4.36
C LEU A 93 8.90 1.91 3.31
N LEU A 94 8.97 3.21 3.64
CA LEU A 94 8.44 4.28 2.82
C LEU A 94 9.50 4.82 1.87
N ARG A 95 9.09 5.04 0.62
CA ARG A 95 9.82 5.79 -0.39
C ARG A 95 9.48 7.27 -0.26
N ASP A 96 10.51 8.11 -0.28
CA ASP A 96 10.36 9.56 -0.45
C ASP A 96 9.93 9.88 -1.90
N VAL A 97 8.78 10.55 -2.03
CA VAL A 97 8.20 11.03 -3.28
C VAL A 97 7.96 12.56 -3.27
N SER A 98 8.51 13.29 -2.29
CA SER A 98 8.35 14.75 -2.13
C SER A 98 8.77 15.55 -3.37
N ASN A 99 9.76 15.04 -4.12
CA ASN A 99 10.32 15.66 -5.32
C ASN A 99 9.98 14.93 -6.62
N ILE A 100 9.03 13.99 -6.58
CA ILE A 100 8.66 13.15 -7.72
C ILE A 100 7.17 13.35 -7.99
N GLY A 101 6.79 13.63 -9.23
CA GLY A 101 5.38 13.71 -9.61
C GLY A 101 4.64 12.40 -9.28
N HIS A 102 3.55 12.48 -8.53
CA HIS A 102 2.74 11.35 -8.15
C HIS A 102 1.28 11.76 -7.92
N TRP A 103 0.39 10.77 -7.92
CA TRP A 103 -1.02 10.98 -7.59
C TRP A 103 -1.23 10.82 -6.08
N GLY A 104 -1.89 11.81 -5.47
CA GLY A 104 -2.13 11.85 -4.03
C GLY A 104 -1.47 13.05 -3.35
N ASN A 105 -1.74 13.19 -2.05
CA ASN A 105 -1.13 14.22 -1.22
C ASN A 105 -0.21 13.52 -0.21
N GLY A 106 1.07 13.87 -0.19
CA GLY A 106 2.02 13.37 0.81
C GLY A 106 3.38 13.02 0.22
N ASP A 107 4.39 13.02 1.08
CA ASP A 107 5.78 12.80 0.68
C ASP A 107 6.20 11.34 0.80
N TYR A 108 5.35 10.49 1.40
CA TYR A 108 5.66 9.09 1.67
C TYR A 108 4.80 8.14 0.87
N GLN A 109 5.46 7.16 0.24
CA GLN A 109 4.79 6.16 -0.58
C GLN A 109 5.30 4.74 -0.30
N ILE A 110 4.40 3.75 -0.34
CA ILE A 110 4.77 2.34 -0.27
C ILE A 110 4.00 1.53 -1.29
N ARG A 111 4.68 0.54 -1.89
CA ARG A 111 4.08 -0.43 -2.80
C ARG A 111 3.87 -1.76 -2.08
N LEU A 112 2.63 -2.20 -2.00
CA LEU A 112 2.23 -3.43 -1.30
C LEU A 112 1.85 -4.49 -2.33
N GLN A 113 2.56 -5.62 -2.32
CA GLN A 113 2.30 -6.79 -3.17
C GLN A 113 1.69 -7.97 -2.40
N ASN A 114 1.62 -7.86 -1.08
CA ASN A 114 1.07 -8.86 -0.18
C ASN A 114 0.58 -8.16 1.10
N LYS A 115 -0.04 -8.94 2.00
CA LYS A 115 -0.65 -8.43 3.23
C LYS A 115 0.34 -8.29 4.40
N THR A 116 1.59 -8.73 4.25
CA THR A 116 2.57 -8.83 5.35
C THR A 116 2.85 -7.47 6.00
N LEU A 117 2.90 -6.41 5.21
CA LEU A 117 3.23 -5.06 5.68
C LEU A 117 2.00 -4.23 6.08
N PHE A 118 0.78 -4.76 5.99
CA PHE A 118 -0.43 -3.98 6.28
C PHE A 118 -0.40 -3.38 7.68
N LYS A 119 -0.05 -4.19 8.69
CA LYS A 119 0.03 -3.73 10.09
C LYS A 119 1.07 -2.63 10.29
N ASP A 120 2.19 -2.69 9.57
CA ASP A 120 3.23 -1.67 9.66
C ASP A 120 2.75 -0.36 9.03
N VAL A 121 2.07 -0.41 7.87
CA VAL A 121 1.46 0.77 7.26
C VAL A 121 0.39 1.40 8.15
N LEU A 122 -0.46 0.60 8.81
CA LEU A 122 -1.43 1.12 9.79
C LEU A 122 -0.76 1.90 10.92
N LYS A 123 0.36 1.39 11.45
CA LYS A 123 1.11 2.08 12.51
C LYS A 123 1.62 3.44 12.03
N LEU A 124 2.05 3.54 10.77
CA LEU A 124 2.51 4.80 10.17
C LEU A 124 1.34 5.77 9.97
N VAL A 125 0.21 5.31 9.42
CA VAL A 125 -1.01 6.10 9.26
C VAL A 125 -1.53 6.61 10.61
N LYS A 126 -1.45 5.79 11.66
CA LYS A 126 -1.87 6.15 13.03
C LYS A 126 -1.12 7.35 13.61
N GLN A 127 0.11 7.62 13.16
CA GLN A 127 0.87 8.79 13.61
C GLN A 127 0.26 10.11 13.12
N ILE A 128 -0.54 10.08 12.05
CA ILE A 128 -1.15 11.27 11.44
C ILE A 128 -2.68 11.27 11.49
N TYR A 129 -3.30 10.18 11.94
CA TYR A 129 -4.75 9.98 11.98
C TYR A 129 -5.44 10.86 13.03
#